data_AF-A0A1F6WZV9-F1
#
_entry.id   AF-A0A1F6WZV9-F1
#
_cell.length_a   1.000
_cell.length_b   1.000
_cell.length_c   1.000
_cell.angle_alpha   90.00
_cell.angle_beta   90.00
_cell.angle_gamma   90.00
#
_symmetry.space_group_name_H-M   'P 1'
#
loop_
_entity.id
_entity.type
_entity.pdbx_description
1 polymer ?
#
loop_
_entity_poly.entity_id
_entity_poly.type
_entity_poly.pdbx_seq_one_letter_code
_entity_poly.pdbx_strand_id
1 'polypeptide(L)'
;MNNKRGFTLIELLVVIAIMSLLVSIVMIPLNSARTRARVVATIAQASEMNQAIIAYINDVQELPGYDANWGDVCETAMFVSGNFSYKGNRPAKGWNGPYLNAWPKNKWKKTYHWEFIGGNNAIPTLVVDGVSTKEAEMIDKIADDGNLTTGMVRIPREIRKSKGRTIVSNVYGTRKVLGFYFDGYGMRGIRNDAHKAKGCSVKKL
;
A
#
# COMPACT_ATOMS: atom_id res chain seq x y z
N MET A 1 24.09 12.24 -63.33
CA MET A 1 24.98 12.87 -62.32
C MET A 1 24.19 12.99 -61.02
N ASN A 2 24.44 12.11 -60.05
CA ASN A 2 23.70 12.11 -58.78
C ASN A 2 24.38 13.05 -57.78
N ASN A 3 23.95 14.32 -57.74
CA ASN A 3 24.27 15.24 -56.65
C ASN A 3 23.52 14.82 -55.38
N LYS A 4 24.10 13.89 -54.61
CA LYS A 4 23.63 13.61 -53.25
C LYS A 4 24.07 14.78 -52.36
N ARG A 5 23.12 15.66 -52.02
CA ARG A 5 23.31 16.69 -51.00
C ARG A 5 23.59 16.00 -49.65
N GLY A 6 24.77 16.23 -49.08
CA GLY A 6 25.13 15.77 -47.75
C GLY A 6 24.56 16.69 -46.68
N PHE A 7 24.23 16.13 -45.52
CA PHE A 7 23.79 16.87 -44.34
C PHE A 7 24.98 17.63 -43.74
N THR A 8 24.79 18.90 -43.37
CA THR A 8 25.87 19.69 -42.76
C THR A 8 25.94 19.47 -41.25
N LEU A 9 27.14 19.58 -40.68
CA LEU A 9 27.33 19.48 -39.22
C LEU A 9 26.56 20.55 -38.45
N ILE A 10 26.40 21.74 -39.04
CA ILE A 10 25.67 22.84 -38.42
C ILE A 10 24.15 22.57 -38.37
N GLU A 11 23.58 21.97 -39.42
CA GLU A 11 22.18 21.55 -39.42
C GLU A 11 21.92 20.53 -38.32
N LEU A 12 22.82 19.56 -38.13
CA LEU A 12 22.66 18.58 -37.06
C LEU A 12 22.81 19.22 -35.67
N LEU A 13 23.74 20.17 -35.52
CA LEU A 13 24.03 20.84 -34.26
C LEU A 13 22.87 21.71 -33.78
N VAL A 14 22.22 22.46 -34.69
CA VAL A 14 21.07 23.29 -34.35
C VAL A 14 19.88 22.42 -33.91
N VAL A 15 19.67 21.27 -34.56
CA VAL A 15 18.55 20.39 -34.24
C VAL A 15 18.70 19.79 -32.84
N ILE A 16 19.89 19.30 -32.48
CA ILE A 16 20.11 18.78 -31.11
C ILE A 16 20.02 19.89 -30.05
N ALA A 17 20.44 21.12 -30.38
CA ALA A 17 20.30 22.27 -29.49
C ALA A 17 18.81 22.55 -29.19
N ILE A 18 17.97 22.63 -30.22
CA ILE A 18 16.52 22.88 -30.05
C ILE A 18 15.84 21.68 -29.36
N MET A 19 16.19 20.44 -29.70
CA MET A 19 15.63 19.26 -29.05
C MET A 19 15.89 19.27 -27.54
N SER A 20 17.11 19.59 -27.10
CA SER A 20 17.45 19.65 -25.67
C SER A 20 16.67 20.72 -24.90
N LEU A 21 16.44 21.88 -25.53
CA LEU A 21 15.63 22.95 -24.95
C LEU A 21 14.18 22.51 -24.74
N LEU A 22 13.57 21.88 -25.75
CA LEU A 22 12.20 21.41 -25.69
C LEU A 22 12.01 20.32 -24.63
N VAL A 23 12.93 19.35 -24.55
CA VAL A 23 12.88 18.27 -23.55
C VAL A 23 12.95 18.84 -22.12
N SER A 24 13.76 19.89 -21.90
CA SER A 24 13.94 20.49 -20.58
C SER A 24 12.64 21.08 -20.02
N ILE A 25 11.84 21.73 -20.88
CA ILE A 25 10.56 22.34 -20.47
C ILE A 25 9.51 21.28 -20.14
N VAL A 26 9.49 20.16 -20.87
CA VAL A 26 8.49 19.09 -20.69
C VAL A 26 8.78 18.22 -19.46
N MET A 27 10.05 18.05 -19.08
CA MET A 27 10.44 17.08 -18.05
C MET A 27 9.96 17.43 -16.63
N ILE A 28 10.00 18.72 -16.26
CA ILE A 28 9.62 19.19 -14.92
C ILE A 28 8.13 18.92 -14.59
N PRO A 29 7.15 19.37 -15.42
CA PRO A 29 5.73 19.12 -15.14
C PRO A 29 5.36 17.63 -15.19
N LEU A 30 6.02 16.85 -16.06
CA LEU A 30 5.76 15.42 -16.19
C LEU A 30 6.04 14.64 -14.90
N ASN A 31 7.11 14.99 -14.18
CA ASN A 31 7.44 14.33 -12.90
C ASN A 31 6.40 14.61 -11.80
N SER A 32 5.86 15.83 -11.77
CA SER A 32 4.77 16.20 -10.85
C SER A 32 3.48 15.46 -11.19
N ALA A 33 3.10 15.43 -12.48
CA ALA A 33 1.92 14.72 -12.96
C ALA A 33 1.98 13.21 -12.65
N ARG A 34 3.12 12.56 -12.89
CA ARG A 34 3.35 11.14 -12.54
C ARG A 34 3.21 10.89 -11.04
N THR A 35 3.68 11.81 -10.21
CA THR A 35 3.57 11.67 -8.75
C THR A 35 2.12 11.78 -8.30
N ARG A 36 1.37 12.79 -8.78
CA ARG A 36 -0.06 12.92 -8.49
C ARG A 36 -0.87 11.71 -8.98
N ALA A 37 -0.59 11.21 -10.18
CA ALA A 37 -1.24 10.02 -10.71
C ALA A 37 -1.00 8.79 -9.82
N ARG A 38 0.23 8.59 -9.34
CA ARG A 38 0.55 7.50 -8.39
C ARG A 38 -0.18 7.65 -7.06
N VAL A 39 -0.29 8.88 -6.53
CA VAL A 39 -1.03 9.19 -5.29
C VAL A 39 -2.50 8.82 -5.43
N VAL A 40 -3.19 9.37 -6.44
CA VAL A 40 -4.62 9.10 -6.68
C VAL A 40 -4.88 7.62 -6.89
N ALA A 41 -4.02 6.96 -7.68
CA ALA A 41 -4.18 5.54 -7.96
C ALA A 41 -3.85 4.64 -6.75
N THR A 42 -3.08 5.12 -5.76
CA THR A 42 -2.87 4.42 -4.48
C THR A 42 -4.11 4.50 -3.60
N ILE A 43 -4.74 5.68 -3.54
CA ILE A 43 -6.00 5.89 -2.78
C ILE A 43 -7.12 5.03 -3.36
N ALA A 44 -7.26 5.00 -4.70
CA ALA A 44 -8.24 4.16 -5.37
C ALA A 44 -8.04 2.67 -5.07
N GLN A 45 -6.79 2.18 -5.13
CA GLN A 45 -6.46 0.79 -4.78
C GLN A 45 -6.74 0.49 -3.30
N ALA A 46 -6.42 1.41 -2.39
CA ALA A 46 -6.72 1.26 -0.96
C ALA A 46 -8.23 1.15 -0.71
N SER A 47 -9.04 1.95 -1.41
CA SER A 47 -10.51 1.88 -1.34
C SER A 47 -11.06 0.55 -1.88
N GLU A 48 -10.54 0.06 -3.00
CA GLU A 48 -10.91 -1.24 -3.57
C GLU A 48 -10.61 -2.38 -2.59
N MET A 49 -9.41 -2.41 -2.01
CA MET A 49 -9.05 -3.42 -1.01
C MET A 49 -9.89 -3.29 0.26
N ASN A 50 -10.22 -2.08 0.69
CA ASN A 50 -11.11 -1.87 1.83
C ASN A 50 -12.48 -2.53 1.61
N GLN A 51 -13.07 -2.36 0.42
CA GLN A 51 -14.33 -3.02 0.08
C GLN A 51 -14.21 -4.54 0.10
N ALA A 52 -13.11 -5.09 -0.42
CA ALA A 52 -12.85 -6.53 -0.37
C ALA A 52 -12.67 -7.07 1.06
N ILE A 53 -12.03 -6.29 1.94
CA ILE A 53 -11.88 -6.63 3.35
C ILE A 53 -13.24 -6.65 4.06
N ILE A 54 -14.08 -5.66 3.82
CA ILE A 54 -15.44 -5.61 4.37
C ILE A 54 -16.27 -6.80 3.87
N ALA A 55 -16.19 -7.13 2.58
CA ALA A 55 -16.86 -8.30 2.03
C ALA A 55 -16.40 -9.61 2.69
N TYR A 56 -15.08 -9.81 2.83
CA TYR A 56 -14.50 -10.95 3.55
C TYR A 56 -15.07 -11.07 4.96
N ILE A 57 -15.09 -9.95 5.70
CA ILE A 57 -15.58 -9.90 7.08
C ILE A 57 -17.05 -10.27 7.17
N ASN A 58 -17.88 -9.79 6.24
CA ASN A 58 -19.31 -10.08 6.23
C ASN A 58 -19.57 -11.58 6.02
N ASP A 59 -18.74 -12.27 5.26
CA ASP A 59 -18.90 -13.69 4.97
C ASP A 59 -18.31 -14.58 6.07
N VAL A 60 -17.10 -14.23 6.52
CA VAL A 60 -16.32 -15.03 7.48
C VAL A 60 -16.67 -14.69 8.93
N GLN A 61 -17.25 -13.51 9.19
CA GLN A 61 -17.57 -12.99 10.51
C GLN A 61 -16.34 -12.83 11.44
N GLU A 62 -15.14 -12.74 10.84
CA GLU A 62 -13.87 -12.46 11.52
C GLU A 62 -13.03 -11.48 10.71
N LEU A 63 -12.12 -10.80 11.40
CA LEU A 63 -11.09 -10.01 10.72
C LEU A 63 -10.13 -10.93 9.95
N PRO A 64 -9.60 -10.47 8.79
CA PRO A 64 -8.57 -11.22 8.08
C PRO A 64 -7.36 -11.48 8.98
N GLY A 65 -6.83 -12.70 8.90
CA GLY A 65 -5.59 -13.05 9.57
C GLY A 65 -4.42 -12.24 9.01
N TYR A 66 -3.34 -12.15 9.76
CA TYR A 66 -2.10 -11.56 9.29
C TYR A 66 -0.95 -12.56 9.40
N ASP A 67 0.10 -12.35 8.62
CA ASP A 67 1.39 -12.99 8.83
C ASP A 67 2.46 -11.91 9.05
N ALA A 68 3.54 -12.27 9.75
CA ALA A 68 4.63 -11.32 10.00
C ALA A 68 5.56 -11.15 8.79
N ASN A 69 5.26 -11.83 7.69
CA ASN A 69 6.11 -11.85 6.51
C ASN A 69 5.59 -10.83 5.51
N TRP A 70 6.46 -9.93 5.11
CA TRP A 70 6.12 -9.01 4.04
C TRP A 70 6.00 -9.78 2.72
N GLY A 71 4.78 -9.88 2.22
CA GLY A 71 4.45 -10.60 1.00
C GLY A 71 3.03 -10.29 0.53
N ASP A 72 2.56 -11.10 -0.41
CA ASP A 72 1.16 -11.10 -0.87
C ASP A 72 0.55 -12.50 -0.82
N VAL A 73 1.28 -13.50 -0.32
CA VAL A 73 0.89 -14.91 -0.36
C VAL A 73 -0.38 -15.13 0.47
N CYS A 74 -0.40 -14.57 1.68
CA CYS A 74 -1.52 -14.70 2.59
C CYS A 74 -2.71 -13.86 2.16
N GLU A 75 -2.49 -12.63 1.71
CA GLU A 75 -3.53 -11.75 1.22
C GLU A 75 -4.16 -12.29 -0.07
N THR A 76 -3.35 -12.81 -1.00
CA THR A 76 -3.85 -13.49 -2.20
C THR A 76 -4.67 -14.72 -1.81
N ALA A 77 -4.22 -15.50 -0.84
CA ALA A 77 -4.96 -16.67 -0.41
C ALA A 77 -6.30 -16.32 0.23
N MET A 78 -6.35 -15.29 1.09
CA MET A 78 -7.57 -14.85 1.77
C MET A 78 -8.57 -14.16 0.83
N PHE A 79 -8.09 -13.28 -0.05
CA PHE A 79 -8.95 -12.40 -0.85
C PHE A 79 -9.20 -12.88 -2.28
N VAL A 80 -8.39 -13.82 -2.78
CA VAL A 80 -8.48 -14.29 -4.17
C VAL A 80 -8.76 -15.79 -4.24
N SER A 81 -7.91 -16.64 -3.67
CA SER A 81 -7.97 -18.09 -3.97
C SER A 81 -8.75 -18.94 -2.97
N GLY A 82 -9.01 -18.43 -1.76
CA GLY A 82 -9.58 -19.22 -0.67
C GLY A 82 -8.66 -20.29 -0.09
N ASN A 83 -7.41 -20.41 -0.57
CA ASN A 83 -6.47 -21.45 -0.15
C ASN A 83 -5.60 -21.03 1.05
N PHE A 84 -6.24 -20.64 2.15
CA PHE A 84 -5.54 -20.22 3.37
C PHE A 84 -5.99 -21.07 4.57
N SER A 85 -5.07 -21.24 5.52
CA SER A 85 -5.34 -21.80 6.83
C SER A 85 -5.12 -20.72 7.88
N TYR A 86 -6.16 -20.44 8.65
CA TYR A 86 -6.16 -19.47 9.74
C TYR A 86 -6.45 -20.22 11.05
N LYS A 87 -5.56 -20.09 12.06
CA LYS A 87 -5.65 -20.87 13.32
C LYS A 87 -5.71 -22.40 13.17
N GLY A 88 -5.21 -22.94 12.06
CA GLY A 88 -5.33 -24.37 11.75
C GLY A 88 -6.70 -24.80 11.19
N ASN A 89 -7.64 -23.87 11.02
CA ASN A 89 -8.91 -24.09 10.34
C ASN A 89 -8.79 -23.67 8.86
N ARG A 90 -9.29 -24.52 7.96
CA ARG A 90 -9.27 -24.35 6.48
C ARG A 90 -10.62 -23.89 5.97
N PRO A 91 -10.65 -23.20 4.81
CA PRO A 91 -10.91 -21.76 4.74
C PRO A 91 -11.85 -21.28 5.85
N ALA A 92 -11.66 -20.06 6.34
CA ALA A 92 -12.51 -19.57 7.41
C ALA A 92 -13.99 -19.80 7.07
N LYS A 93 -14.69 -20.54 7.94
CA LYS A 93 -16.05 -21.04 7.69
C LYS A 93 -16.91 -19.88 7.18
N GLY A 94 -17.51 -20.04 6.00
CA GLY A 94 -18.33 -19.00 5.38
C GLY A 94 -17.65 -18.22 4.25
N TRP A 95 -16.37 -18.47 3.95
CA TRP A 95 -15.71 -17.83 2.79
C TRP A 95 -16.50 -18.06 1.49
N ASN A 96 -16.83 -16.98 0.79
CA ASN A 96 -17.62 -16.97 -0.45
C ASN A 96 -16.98 -16.07 -1.52
N GLY A 97 -15.64 -15.93 -1.48
CA GLY A 97 -14.88 -15.16 -2.46
C GLY A 97 -14.78 -15.85 -3.84
N PRO A 98 -13.95 -15.34 -4.76
CA PRO A 98 -12.97 -14.27 -4.57
C PRO A 98 -13.60 -12.92 -4.24
N TYR A 99 -12.92 -12.14 -3.38
CA TYR A 99 -13.26 -10.74 -3.07
C TYR A 99 -12.46 -9.76 -3.93
N LEU A 100 -11.34 -10.22 -4.50
CA LEU A 100 -10.51 -9.52 -5.47
C LEU A 100 -10.14 -10.46 -6.61
N ASN A 101 -9.98 -9.91 -7.81
CA ASN A 101 -9.45 -10.67 -8.94
C ASN A 101 -7.97 -11.02 -8.77
N ALA A 102 -7.20 -10.13 -8.13
CA ALA A 102 -5.80 -10.33 -7.79
C ALA A 102 -5.42 -9.40 -6.63
N TRP A 103 -4.49 -9.82 -5.77
CA TRP A 103 -3.88 -8.90 -4.81
C TRP A 103 -2.91 -7.98 -5.56
N PRO A 104 -3.17 -6.65 -5.62
CA PRO A 104 -2.41 -5.78 -6.49
C PRO A 104 -1.00 -5.50 -5.93
N LYS A 105 -0.04 -5.28 -6.83
CA LYS A 105 1.19 -4.56 -6.47
C LYS A 105 0.88 -3.07 -6.30
N ASN A 106 1.59 -2.43 -5.38
CA ASN A 106 1.46 -0.99 -5.17
C ASN A 106 2.20 -0.18 -6.26
N LYS A 107 2.04 1.14 -6.25
CA LYS A 107 2.60 2.04 -7.28
C LYS A 107 4.12 2.19 -7.25
N TRP A 108 4.78 1.58 -6.27
CA TRP A 108 6.24 1.49 -6.15
C TRP A 108 6.76 0.07 -6.47
N LYS A 109 5.93 -0.77 -7.12
CA LYS A 109 6.23 -2.17 -7.48
C LYS A 109 6.53 -3.07 -6.27
N LYS A 110 6.05 -2.67 -5.09
CA LYS A 110 6.10 -3.47 -3.86
C LYS A 110 4.72 -4.02 -3.53
N THR A 111 4.53 -4.60 -2.36
CA THR A 111 3.26 -5.17 -1.92
C THR A 111 2.47 -4.22 -1.03
N TYR A 112 1.16 -4.36 -1.07
CA TYR A 112 0.31 -4.03 0.06
C TYR A 112 0.38 -5.18 1.06
N HIS A 113 0.30 -4.86 2.35
CA HIS A 113 0.38 -5.84 3.42
C HIS A 113 -0.72 -5.60 4.45
N TRP A 114 -1.41 -6.65 4.88
CA TRP A 114 -2.41 -6.55 5.93
C TRP A 114 -1.78 -6.81 7.29
N GLU A 115 -1.88 -5.85 8.22
CA GLU A 115 -1.23 -5.91 9.52
C GLU A 115 -2.15 -5.41 10.64
N PHE A 116 -1.81 -5.80 11.87
CA PHE A 116 -2.40 -5.26 13.08
C PHE A 116 -1.38 -4.40 13.85
N ILE A 117 -1.62 -3.08 13.89
CA ILE A 117 -0.67 -2.14 14.49
C ILE A 117 -1.23 -1.62 15.82
N GLY A 118 -0.43 -1.71 16.89
CA GLY A 118 -0.80 -1.17 18.22
C GLY A 118 -0.72 -2.15 19.38
N GLY A 119 -0.10 -3.32 19.21
CA GLY A 119 0.06 -4.31 20.28
C GLY A 119 -1.30 -4.76 20.83
N ASN A 120 -1.55 -4.55 22.13
CA ASN A 120 -2.81 -4.98 22.77
C ASN A 120 -4.07 -4.27 22.22
N ASN A 121 -3.92 -3.08 21.64
CA ASN A 121 -5.00 -2.34 20.96
C ASN A 121 -4.76 -2.31 19.45
N ALA A 122 -4.41 -3.47 18.90
CA ALA A 122 -4.09 -3.61 17.49
C ALA A 122 -5.25 -3.17 16.59
N ILE A 123 -4.93 -2.20 15.73
CA ILE A 123 -5.86 -1.67 14.74
C ILE A 123 -5.58 -2.37 13.42
N PRO A 124 -6.60 -2.96 12.76
CA PRO A 124 -6.46 -3.50 11.43
C PRO A 124 -6.00 -2.39 10.48
N THR A 125 -4.92 -2.65 9.75
CA THR A 125 -4.24 -1.65 8.94
C THR A 125 -3.80 -2.27 7.62
N LEU A 126 -4.14 -1.60 6.52
CA LEU A 126 -3.57 -1.86 5.21
C LEU A 126 -2.31 -1.03 5.06
N VAL A 127 -1.19 -1.71 4.84
CA VAL A 127 0.14 -1.14 4.86
C VAL A 127 0.70 -1.06 3.45
N VAL A 128 1.22 0.10 3.07
CA VAL A 128 1.83 0.36 1.76
C VAL A 128 3.32 0.62 1.93
N ASP A 129 4.15 -0.21 1.29
CA ASP A 129 5.61 -0.03 1.31
C ASP A 129 6.12 0.86 0.16
N GLY A 130 7.17 1.64 0.44
CA GLY A 130 7.90 2.44 -0.54
C GLY A 130 7.42 3.88 -0.64
N VAL A 131 6.44 4.28 0.16
CA VAL A 131 5.85 5.62 0.12
C VAL A 131 6.78 6.61 0.81
N SER A 132 7.33 7.57 0.07
CA SER A 132 8.12 8.65 0.69
C SER A 132 7.27 9.53 1.60
N THR A 133 7.86 10.18 2.61
CA THR A 133 7.11 11.08 3.52
C THR A 133 6.33 12.15 2.75
N LYS A 134 6.94 12.72 1.71
CA LYS A 134 6.30 13.72 0.86
C LYS A 134 5.08 13.17 0.10
N GLU A 135 5.18 11.95 -0.42
CA GLU A 135 4.03 11.28 -1.08
C GLU A 135 2.97 10.86 -0.06
N ALA A 136 3.38 10.44 1.14
CA ALA A 136 2.47 10.12 2.22
C ALA A 136 1.64 11.34 2.63
N GLU A 137 2.27 12.50 2.83
CA GLU A 137 1.57 13.76 3.09
C GLU A 137 0.58 14.13 1.98
N MET A 138 0.92 13.86 0.71
CA MET A 138 -0.02 14.10 -0.40
C MET A 138 -1.21 13.15 -0.36
N ILE A 139 -0.97 11.86 -0.07
CA ILE A 139 -2.04 10.85 0.03
C ILE A 139 -2.97 11.23 1.18
N ASP A 140 -2.40 11.51 2.33
CA ASP A 140 -3.10 11.86 3.56
C ASP A 140 -3.93 13.14 3.40
N LYS A 141 -3.39 14.20 2.78
CA LYS A 141 -4.16 15.42 2.47
C LYS A 141 -5.37 15.20 1.57
N ILE A 142 -5.36 14.15 0.74
CA ILE A 142 -6.46 13.85 -0.18
C ILE A 142 -7.45 12.88 0.46
N ALA A 143 -6.97 11.92 1.24
CA ALA A 143 -7.77 10.86 1.81
C ALA A 143 -8.29 11.14 3.24
N ASP A 144 -7.68 12.10 3.95
CA ASP A 144 -7.92 12.37 5.37
C ASP A 144 -7.63 13.85 5.71
N ASP A 145 -6.77 14.15 6.69
CA ASP A 145 -6.55 15.50 7.24
C ASP A 145 -5.16 16.09 6.95
N GLY A 146 -4.26 15.32 6.35
CA GLY A 146 -2.88 15.74 6.08
C GLY A 146 -1.95 15.71 7.31
N ASN A 147 -2.40 15.13 8.42
CA ASN A 147 -1.59 14.81 9.58
C ASN A 147 -1.23 13.31 9.65
N LEU A 148 -0.03 12.98 9.19
CA LEU A 148 0.57 11.64 9.22
C LEU A 148 0.78 10.99 10.61
N THR A 149 0.29 11.60 11.69
CA THR A 149 0.35 11.07 13.05
C THR A 149 -1.02 10.62 13.59
N THR A 150 -2.11 11.15 13.03
CA THR A 150 -3.49 10.91 13.47
C THR A 150 -4.33 10.42 12.31
N GLY A 151 -5.63 10.21 12.56
CA GLY A 151 -6.55 9.85 11.49
C GLY A 151 -6.40 8.42 10.96
N MET A 152 -7.05 8.19 9.82
CA MET A 152 -7.10 6.94 9.08
C MET A 152 -5.85 6.74 8.22
N VAL A 153 -5.16 7.80 7.79
CA VAL A 153 -3.97 7.68 6.93
C VAL A 153 -2.75 8.21 7.65
N ARG A 154 -1.88 7.33 8.15
CA ARG A 154 -0.74 7.75 8.97
C ARG A 154 0.44 6.82 8.91
N ILE A 155 1.59 7.33 9.34
CA ILE A 155 2.81 6.52 9.46
C ILE A 155 2.66 5.61 10.69
N PRO A 156 2.87 4.28 10.53
CA PRO A 156 2.94 3.35 11.64
C PRO A 156 3.97 3.75 12.70
N ARG A 157 3.49 4.07 13.90
CA ARG A 157 4.34 4.47 15.03
C ARG A 157 4.09 3.59 16.26
N GLU A 158 5.15 3.29 16.97
CA GLU A 158 5.13 2.66 18.28
C GLU A 158 5.55 3.67 19.34
N ILE A 159 4.85 3.67 20.48
CA ILE A 159 5.15 4.51 21.64
C ILE A 159 5.74 3.62 22.73
N ARG A 160 7.01 3.83 23.07
CA ARG A 160 7.70 3.08 24.13
C ARG A 160 8.05 4.03 25.27
N LYS A 161 7.63 3.70 26.49
CA LYS A 161 8.06 4.42 27.71
C LYS A 161 9.34 3.78 28.23
N SER A 162 10.42 4.55 28.36
CA SER A 162 11.70 4.07 28.90
C SER A 162 12.31 5.15 29.78
N LYS A 163 12.61 4.80 31.05
CA LYS A 163 13.24 5.70 32.04
C LYS A 163 12.60 7.10 32.12
N GLY A 164 11.27 7.17 32.21
CA GLY A 164 10.53 8.43 32.31
C GLY A 164 10.43 9.23 31.01
N ARG A 165 10.95 8.73 29.88
CA ARG A 165 10.79 9.35 28.55
C ARG A 165 9.84 8.54 27.68
N THR A 166 9.03 9.26 26.91
CA THR A 166 8.22 8.69 25.84
C THR A 166 9.03 8.76 24.54
N ILE A 167 9.32 7.60 23.96
CA ILE A 167 9.99 7.48 22.66
C ILE A 167 8.93 7.09 21.63
N VAL A 168 8.83 7.86 20.55
CA VAL A 168 7.98 7.56 19.41
C VAL A 168 8.88 7.15 18.25
N SER A 169 8.72 5.93 17.76
CA SER A 169 9.53 5.39 16.65
C SER A 169 8.64 4.79 15.57
N ASN A 170 9.14 4.73 14.34
CA ASN A 170 8.48 3.98 13.26
C ASN A 170 8.48 2.49 13.59
N VAL A 171 7.31 1.84 13.49
CA VAL A 171 7.14 0.40 13.73
C VAL A 171 8.08 -0.43 12.85
N TYR A 172 8.33 0.03 11.63
CA TYR A 172 9.14 -0.69 10.64
C TYR A 172 10.56 -0.12 10.49
N GLY A 173 11.05 0.60 11.51
CA GLY A 173 12.40 1.16 11.54
C GLY A 173 12.65 2.13 10.38
N THR A 174 13.58 1.80 9.50
CA THR A 174 13.97 2.63 8.33
C THR A 174 13.06 2.42 7.11
N ARG A 175 12.16 1.44 7.15
CA ARG A 175 11.24 1.17 6.04
C ARG A 175 10.23 2.31 5.90
N LYS A 176 10.07 2.80 4.67
CA LYS A 176 9.15 3.89 4.33
C LYS A 176 7.76 3.31 4.07
N VAL A 177 6.87 3.48 5.03
CA VAL A 177 5.59 2.77 5.08
C VAL A 177 4.47 3.75 5.42
N LEU A 178 3.33 3.60 4.75
CA LEU A 178 2.09 4.31 5.03
C LEU A 178 1.00 3.32 5.42
N GLY A 179 0.26 3.59 6.50
CA GLY A 179 -0.85 2.77 6.96
C GLY A 179 -2.20 3.45 6.69
N PHE A 180 -3.14 2.68 6.16
CA PHE A 180 -4.57 2.98 6.10
C PHE A 180 -5.26 2.20 7.23
N TYR A 181 -5.65 2.89 8.29
CA TYR A 181 -6.21 2.35 9.52
C TYR A 181 -7.74 2.29 9.44
N PHE A 182 -8.30 1.19 9.94
CA PHE A 182 -9.73 0.94 9.76
C PHE A 182 -10.59 1.12 11.02
N ASP A 183 -10.12 1.83 12.05
CA ASP A 183 -10.84 2.07 13.33
C ASP A 183 -12.29 2.59 13.13
N GLY A 184 -12.53 3.38 12.08
CA GLY A 184 -13.83 4.01 11.79
C GLY A 184 -14.79 3.22 10.90
N TYR A 185 -14.40 2.08 10.30
CA TYR A 185 -15.21 1.40 9.26
C TYR A 185 -16.24 0.41 9.83
N GLY A 186 -16.82 0.70 11.00
CA GLY A 186 -17.81 -0.19 11.61
C GLY A 186 -17.24 -1.54 12.06
N MET A 187 -15.91 -1.68 12.15
CA MET A 187 -15.25 -2.91 12.56
C MET A 187 -15.24 -3.17 14.08
N ARG A 188 -15.92 -2.30 14.85
CA ARG A 188 -16.08 -2.47 16.30
C ARG A 188 -17.04 -3.62 16.58
N GLY A 189 -16.61 -4.57 17.42
CA GLY A 189 -17.41 -5.72 17.82
C GLY A 189 -17.20 -6.97 16.95
N ILE A 190 -16.45 -6.89 15.86
CA ILE A 190 -16.03 -8.07 15.11
C ILE A 190 -15.05 -8.89 15.96
N ARG A 191 -15.18 -10.22 15.92
CA ARG A 191 -14.28 -11.12 16.62
C ARG A 191 -12.83 -10.91 16.16
N ASN A 192 -12.00 -10.34 17.04
CA ASN A 192 -10.57 -10.09 16.79
C ASN A 192 -9.68 -11.24 17.28
N ASP A 193 -10.19 -12.45 17.15
CA ASP A 193 -9.43 -13.67 17.37
C ASP A 193 -8.27 -13.76 16.36
N ALA A 194 -8.47 -13.14 15.20
CA ALA A 194 -7.51 -12.72 14.16
C ALA A 194 -6.14 -12.29 14.70
N HIS A 195 -6.13 -11.19 15.48
CA HIS A 195 -4.91 -10.56 15.98
C HIS A 195 -4.10 -11.43 16.95
N LYS A 196 -4.75 -12.35 17.67
CA LYS A 196 -4.07 -13.17 18.70
C LYS A 196 -3.34 -14.38 18.11
N ALA A 197 -3.74 -14.85 16.93
CA ALA A 197 -3.07 -15.98 16.29
C ALA A 197 -2.18 -15.49 15.15
N LYS A 198 -0.87 -15.62 15.39
CA LYS A 198 0.14 -15.48 14.34
C LYS A 198 -0.06 -16.62 13.34
N GLY A 199 -0.13 -16.29 12.06
CA GLY A 199 0.10 -17.26 10.99
C GLY A 199 -1.15 -17.59 10.20
N CYS A 200 -1.49 -16.69 9.29
CA CYS A 200 -1.97 -17.18 8.01
C CYS A 200 -0.87 -18.09 7.41
N SER A 201 -1.28 -19.27 6.93
CA SER A 201 -0.40 -20.18 6.21
C SER A 201 -1.11 -20.67 4.94
N VAL A 202 -0.35 -20.76 3.85
CA VAL A 202 -0.85 -21.26 2.57
C VAL A 202 -0.42 -22.70 2.38
N LYS A 203 -1.34 -23.55 1.93
CA LYS A 203 -1.01 -24.94 1.63
C LYS A 203 -0.07 -24.98 0.42
N LYS A 204 1.11 -25.60 0.55
CA LYS A 204 1.88 -26.05 -0.62
C LYS A 204 1.05 -27.16 -1.29
N LEU A 205 0.65 -26.93 -2.54
CA LEU A 205 0.04 -27.95 -3.38
C LEU A 205 1.01 -29.13 -3.56
#